data_AF-A0A1G1LJB4-F1
#
_entry.id   AF-A0A1G1LJB4-F1
#
_cell.length_a   1.000
_cell.length_b   1.000
_cell.length_c   1.000
_cell.angle_alpha   90.00
_cell.angle_beta   90.00
_cell.angle_gamma   90.00
#
_symmetry.space_group_name_H-M   'P 1'
#
loop_
_entity.id
_entity.type
_entity.pdbx_description
1 polymer ?
#
loop_
_entity_poly.entity_id
_entity_poly.type
_entity_poly.pdbx_seq_one_letter_code
_entity_poly.pdbx_strand_id
1 'polypeptide(L)'
;MVEKPGLSNNKTIKCPSCGFDNILGMDYCDQCLHSLMQRGLPKPRKDDRFQHAMMTAPVSVLLTGKDLLIASPNHSIQKIVRILQKEQKTCVLIYDRQKLVGILSLRDLLRKVAGKYRDLSKVKVSMAMTPNPEYVCADDPIAFAVNKMAMGGCRHLPVLDADGSPLSIISIKDVLSYISRPEEPEP
;
A
#
# COMPACT_ATOMS: atom_id res chain seq x y z
N MET A 1 5.26 -49.85 -50.97
CA MET A 1 5.89 -49.87 -49.62
C MET A 1 7.25 -49.22 -49.81
N VAL A 2 7.48 -47.99 -49.37
CA VAL A 2 7.68 -47.60 -47.97
C VAL A 2 7.18 -46.16 -47.74
N GLU A 3 6.34 -45.97 -46.73
CA GLU A 3 5.85 -44.67 -46.25
C GLU A 3 6.97 -43.93 -45.49
N LYS A 4 7.05 -42.59 -45.62
CA LYS A 4 7.80 -41.73 -44.70
C LYS A 4 6.83 -41.12 -43.67
N PRO A 5 7.18 -41.10 -42.37
CA PRO A 5 6.26 -40.73 -41.31
C PRO A 5 6.02 -39.21 -41.29
N GLY A 6 4.77 -38.82 -41.10
CA GLY A 6 4.37 -37.43 -40.88
C GLY A 6 4.97 -36.88 -39.57
N LEU A 7 5.79 -35.83 -39.68
CA LEU A 7 6.14 -35.00 -38.53
C LEU A 7 5.11 -33.86 -38.41
N SER A 8 3.96 -34.14 -37.81
CA SER A 8 3.04 -33.11 -37.34
C SER A 8 2.82 -33.29 -35.84
N ASN A 9 3.78 -32.84 -35.04
CA ASN A 9 3.59 -32.76 -33.60
C ASN A 9 4.45 -31.65 -32.99
N ASN A 10 4.31 -30.42 -33.50
CA ASN A 10 4.88 -29.25 -32.84
C ASN A 10 4.07 -29.02 -31.56
N LYS A 11 4.60 -29.44 -30.41
CA LYS A 11 3.99 -29.13 -29.11
C LYS A 11 3.93 -27.61 -28.98
N THR A 12 2.75 -27.07 -28.76
CA THR A 12 2.54 -25.64 -28.51
C THR A 12 2.32 -25.38 -27.02
N ILE A 13 2.59 -24.14 -26.60
CA ILE A 13 2.27 -23.62 -25.27
C ILE A 13 1.45 -22.35 -25.43
N LYS A 14 0.27 -22.31 -24.77
CA LYS A 14 -0.54 -21.09 -24.74
C LYS A 14 0.09 -20.03 -23.86
N CYS A 15 0.22 -18.83 -24.42
CA CYS A 15 0.60 -17.66 -23.66
C CYS A 15 -0.49 -17.41 -22.62
N PRO A 16 -0.12 -17.34 -21.34
CA PRO A 16 -1.10 -17.16 -20.28
C PRO A 16 -1.70 -15.75 -20.20
N SER A 17 -1.04 -14.76 -20.79
CA SER A 17 -1.42 -13.35 -20.67
C SER A 17 -2.40 -13.00 -21.79
N CYS A 18 -2.06 -13.32 -23.03
CA CYS A 18 -2.89 -12.99 -24.19
C CYS A 18 -3.69 -14.19 -24.74
N GLY A 19 -3.27 -15.43 -24.49
CA GLY A 19 -3.89 -16.65 -25.01
C GLY A 19 -3.29 -17.21 -26.30
N PHE A 20 -2.30 -16.52 -26.89
CA PHE A 20 -1.65 -16.88 -28.16
C PHE A 20 -0.90 -18.22 -28.10
N ASP A 21 -0.96 -19.03 -29.15
CA ASP A 21 -0.26 -20.31 -29.23
C ASP A 21 1.20 -20.10 -29.67
N ASN A 22 2.14 -20.40 -28.77
CA ASN A 22 3.58 -20.29 -29.02
C ASN A 22 4.20 -21.66 -29.21
N ILE A 23 5.36 -21.71 -29.86
CA ILE A 23 6.16 -22.93 -29.96
C ILE A 23 6.71 -23.30 -28.58
N LEU A 24 6.58 -24.56 -28.18
CA LEU A 24 7.13 -25.04 -26.90
C LEU A 24 8.66 -24.88 -26.89
N GLY A 25 9.19 -24.18 -25.90
CA GLY A 25 10.63 -23.88 -25.78
C GLY A 25 10.98 -22.40 -26.00
N MET A 26 10.02 -21.58 -26.41
CA MET A 26 10.18 -20.13 -26.48
C MET A 26 10.24 -19.51 -25.08
N ASP A 27 11.11 -18.52 -24.90
CA ASP A 27 11.28 -17.79 -23.64
C ASP A 27 10.23 -16.68 -23.44
N TYR A 28 9.66 -16.19 -24.54
CA TYR A 28 8.69 -15.10 -24.59
C TYR A 28 7.57 -15.41 -25.59
N CYS A 29 6.41 -14.81 -25.36
CA CYS A 29 5.29 -14.90 -26.30
C CYS A 29 5.53 -14.04 -27.54
N ASP A 30 5.34 -14.60 -28.73
CA ASP A 30 5.54 -13.88 -30.00
C ASP A 30 4.57 -12.72 -30.20
N GLN A 31 3.39 -12.78 -29.58
CA GLN A 31 2.35 -11.76 -29.73
C GLN A 31 2.50 -10.59 -28.74
N CYS A 32 2.85 -10.86 -27.49
CA CYS A 32 2.82 -9.85 -26.42
C CYS A 32 4.10 -9.77 -25.59
N LEU A 33 5.15 -10.52 -25.97
CA LEU A 33 6.45 -10.58 -25.28
C LEU A 33 6.38 -11.01 -23.80
N HIS A 34 5.25 -11.57 -23.35
CA HIS A 34 5.13 -12.11 -22.00
C HIS A 34 6.07 -13.31 -21.81
N SER A 35 6.83 -13.32 -20.72
CA SER A 35 7.77 -14.42 -20.44
C SER A 35 7.04 -15.76 -20.26
N LEU A 36 7.45 -16.76 -21.04
CA LEU A 36 6.93 -18.12 -20.97
C LEU A 36 7.76 -19.02 -20.02
N MET A 37 8.95 -18.56 -19.60
CA MET A 37 9.81 -19.23 -18.63
C MET A 37 9.26 -19.22 -17.18
N GLN A 38 8.20 -18.45 -16.91
CA GLN A 38 7.64 -18.29 -15.57
C GLN A 38 6.69 -19.44 -15.17
N ARG A 39 7.24 -20.64 -14.94
CA ARG A 39 6.55 -21.72 -14.25
C ARG A 39 6.67 -21.50 -12.73
N GLY A 40 5.72 -20.78 -12.14
CA GLY A 40 5.59 -20.69 -10.69
C GLY A 40 5.14 -19.36 -10.11
N LEU A 41 5.11 -18.28 -10.91
CA LEU A 41 4.46 -17.04 -10.49
C LEU A 41 2.99 -17.07 -10.94
N PRO A 42 2.02 -16.83 -10.03
CA PRO A 42 0.62 -16.69 -10.42
C PRO A 42 0.52 -15.55 -11.43
N LYS A 43 -0.19 -15.82 -12.52
CA LYS A 43 -0.34 -14.88 -13.60
C LYS A 43 -1.60 -14.05 -13.34
N PRO A 44 -1.55 -12.72 -13.53
CA PRO A 44 -2.76 -11.93 -13.44
C PRO A 44 -3.74 -12.43 -14.50
N ARG A 45 -4.95 -12.79 -14.06
CA ARG A 45 -6.06 -13.14 -14.95
C ARG A 45 -6.45 -11.88 -15.76
N LYS A 46 -7.04 -12.05 -16.95
CA LYS A 46 -7.65 -10.91 -17.68
C LYS A 46 -8.75 -10.21 -16.86
N ASP A 47 -9.23 -10.90 -15.82
CA ASP A 47 -10.24 -10.52 -14.84
C ASP A 47 -9.60 -10.38 -13.44
N ASP A 48 -8.30 -10.05 -13.36
CA ASP A 48 -7.60 -9.79 -12.11
C ASP A 48 -8.06 -8.46 -11.50
N ARG A 49 -9.22 -8.51 -10.85
CA ARG A 49 -9.81 -7.43 -10.05
C ARG A 49 -8.80 -6.85 -9.07
N PHE A 50 -7.90 -7.67 -8.50
CA PHE A 50 -6.89 -7.18 -7.59
C PHE A 50 -5.91 -6.26 -8.32
N GLN A 51 -5.36 -6.70 -9.45
CA GLN A 51 -4.47 -5.85 -10.24
C GLN A 51 -5.19 -4.59 -10.74
N HIS A 52 -6.42 -4.71 -11.23
CA HIS A 52 -7.20 -3.56 -11.68
C HIS A 52 -7.44 -2.57 -10.54
N ALA A 53 -8.03 -3.01 -9.43
CA ALA A 53 -8.31 -2.16 -8.26
C ALA A 53 -7.04 -1.50 -7.71
N MET A 54 -5.92 -2.21 -7.69
CA MET A 54 -4.65 -1.64 -7.25
C MET A 54 -4.15 -0.52 -8.18
N MET A 55 -4.32 -0.67 -9.49
CA MET A 55 -3.75 0.24 -10.48
C MET A 55 -4.67 1.41 -10.86
N THR A 56 -5.99 1.25 -10.76
CA THR A 56 -6.97 2.24 -11.25
C THR A 56 -7.74 2.93 -10.13
N ALA A 57 -7.93 2.29 -8.98
CA ALA A 57 -8.67 2.93 -7.90
C ALA A 57 -7.80 4.02 -7.23
N PRO A 58 -8.34 5.24 -7.03
CA PRO A 58 -7.66 6.30 -6.32
C PRO A 58 -7.69 6.05 -4.81
N VAL A 59 -6.72 6.59 -4.08
CA VAL A 59 -6.66 6.55 -2.61
C VAL A 59 -7.93 7.10 -1.95
N SER A 60 -8.64 8.02 -2.61
CA SER A 60 -9.89 8.61 -2.14
C SER A 60 -10.95 7.57 -1.77
N VAL A 61 -10.98 6.40 -2.43
CA VAL A 61 -11.92 5.31 -2.10
C VAL A 61 -11.64 4.64 -0.75
N LEU A 62 -10.46 4.85 -0.19
CA LEU A 62 -10.03 4.32 1.10
C LEU A 62 -10.29 5.30 2.25
N LEU A 63 -10.76 6.52 1.95
CA LEU A 63 -11.03 7.54 2.95
C LEU A 63 -12.29 7.14 3.72
N THR A 64 -12.08 6.69 4.95
CA THR A 64 -13.13 6.12 5.81
C THR A 64 -13.75 7.16 6.75
N GLY A 65 -13.48 8.45 6.55
CA GLY A 65 -13.93 9.52 7.45
C GLY A 65 -13.41 9.37 8.89
N LYS A 66 -12.36 8.56 9.10
CA LYS A 66 -11.77 8.36 10.43
C LYS A 66 -11.22 9.71 10.91
N ASP A 67 -11.65 10.11 12.11
CA ASP A 67 -11.14 11.32 12.76
C ASP A 67 -9.61 11.36 12.74
N LEU A 68 -9.10 12.44 12.16
CA LEU A 68 -7.68 12.77 12.10
C LEU A 68 -7.21 13.23 13.48
N LEU A 69 -6.17 12.58 13.99
CA LEU A 69 -5.45 13.10 15.14
C LEU A 69 -4.25 13.92 14.67
N ILE A 70 -4.24 15.19 15.06
CA ILE A 70 -3.16 16.12 14.79
C ILE A 70 -2.59 16.61 16.14
N ALA A 71 -1.26 16.70 16.22
CA ALA A 71 -0.57 17.19 17.40
C ALA A 71 0.60 18.12 17.05
N SER A 72 0.99 18.94 18.02
CA SER A 72 2.20 19.76 17.94
C SER A 72 3.45 18.93 18.29
N PRO A 73 4.62 19.20 17.68
CA PRO A 73 5.90 18.60 18.10
C PRO A 73 6.27 18.88 19.56
N ASN A 74 5.70 19.94 20.16
CA ASN A 74 5.96 20.34 21.54
C ASN A 74 5.05 19.64 22.57
N HIS A 75 4.03 18.91 22.14
CA HIS A 75 3.24 18.11 23.06
C HIS A 75 4.09 17.02 23.72
N SER A 76 3.70 16.63 24.94
CA SER A 76 4.35 15.52 25.64
C SER A 76 3.86 14.17 25.10
N ILE A 77 4.72 13.16 25.17
CA ILE A 77 4.34 11.78 24.83
C ILE A 77 3.20 11.31 25.73
N GLN A 78 3.18 11.68 27.01
CA GLN A 78 2.07 11.35 27.91
C GLN A 78 0.73 11.85 27.38
N LYS A 79 0.66 13.09 26.90
CA LYS A 79 -0.56 13.65 26.29
C LYS A 79 -0.99 12.83 25.08
N ILE A 80 -0.05 12.50 24.20
CA ILE A 80 -0.34 11.73 22.98
C ILE A 80 -0.83 10.32 23.29
N VAL A 81 -0.19 9.60 24.22
CA VAL A 81 -0.61 8.25 24.61
C VAL A 81 -2.06 8.26 25.11
N ARG A 82 -2.43 9.23 25.95
CA ARG A 82 -3.81 9.39 26.43
C ARG A 82 -4.81 9.61 25.30
N ILE A 83 -4.47 10.47 24.33
CA ILE A 83 -5.33 10.74 23.16
C ILE A 83 -5.47 9.47 22.30
N LEU A 84 -4.35 8.79 21.98
CA LEU A 84 -4.38 7.56 21.19
C LEU A 84 -5.23 6.47 21.85
N GLN A 85 -5.13 6.31 23.17
CA GLN A 85 -5.95 5.37 23.94
C GLN A 85 -7.43 5.73 23.91
N LYS A 86 -7.76 6.99 24.19
CA LYS A 86 -9.14 7.48 24.25
C LYS A 86 -9.84 7.34 22.89
N GLU A 87 -9.16 7.76 21.83
CA GLU A 87 -9.71 7.80 20.47
C GLU A 87 -9.51 6.46 19.73
N GLN A 88 -8.91 5.46 20.40
CA GLN A 88 -8.58 4.13 19.86
C GLN A 88 -7.83 4.17 18.52
N LYS A 89 -6.92 5.14 18.37
CA LYS A 89 -6.08 5.32 17.19
C LYS A 89 -4.65 4.83 17.47
N THR A 90 -3.95 4.46 16.41
CA THR A 90 -2.59 3.87 16.49
C THR A 90 -1.49 4.80 16.02
N CYS A 91 -1.86 5.97 15.48
CA CYS A 91 -0.93 7.01 15.04
C CYS A 91 -1.55 8.40 15.10
N VAL A 92 -0.69 9.43 15.07
CA VAL A 92 -1.03 10.85 15.08
C VAL A 92 -0.10 11.60 14.11
N LEU A 93 -0.65 12.55 13.35
CA LEU A 93 0.12 13.44 12.50
C LEU A 93 0.68 14.61 13.31
N ILE A 94 1.93 14.96 13.06
CA ILE A 94 2.60 16.04 13.76
C ILE A 94 2.74 17.23 12.83
N TYR A 95 2.11 18.34 13.21
CA TYR A 95 2.13 19.58 12.45
C TYR A 95 2.83 20.69 13.25
N ASP A 96 3.66 21.47 12.56
CA ASP A 96 4.16 22.76 13.05
C ASP A 96 3.78 23.84 12.04
N ARG A 97 3.08 24.88 12.49
CA ARG A 97 2.68 26.03 11.64
C ARG A 97 2.12 25.60 10.27
N GLN A 98 1.14 24.69 10.28
CA GLN A 98 0.45 24.14 9.10
C GLN A 98 1.28 23.21 8.20
N LYS A 99 2.54 22.92 8.55
CA LYS A 99 3.34 21.94 7.83
C LYS A 99 3.37 20.59 8.53
N LEU A 100 3.16 19.51 7.79
CA LEU A 100 3.41 18.16 8.26
C LEU A 100 4.92 17.98 8.51
N VAL A 101 5.31 17.85 9.77
CA VAL A 101 6.72 17.68 10.18
C VAL A 101 7.04 16.27 10.66
N GLY A 102 6.01 15.47 10.95
CA GLY A 102 6.22 14.12 11.45
C GLY A 102 4.96 13.28 11.54
N ILE A 103 5.17 12.00 11.82
CA ILE A 103 4.14 11.06 12.25
C ILE A 103 4.64 10.33 13.49
N LEU A 104 3.76 10.09 14.47
CA LEU A 104 4.07 9.24 15.62
C LEU A 104 3.12 8.05 15.63
N SER A 105 3.67 6.85 15.61
CA SER A 105 2.90 5.59 15.62
C SER A 105 3.17 4.76 16.89
N LEU A 106 2.34 3.75 17.13
CA LEU A 106 2.60 2.75 18.19
C LEU A 106 4.00 2.12 18.08
N ARG A 107 4.49 1.90 16.86
CA ARG A 107 5.85 1.38 16.63
C ARG A 107 6.91 2.34 17.17
N ASP A 108 6.73 3.64 16.97
CA ASP A 108 7.65 4.66 17.48
C ASP A 108 7.64 4.68 19.02
N LEU A 109 6.45 4.62 19.63
CA LEU A 109 6.33 4.54 21.09
C LEU A 109 7.06 3.31 21.64
N LEU A 110 6.90 2.14 21.02
CA LEU A 110 7.57 0.92 21.44
C LEU A 110 9.10 0.97 21.24
N ARG A 111 9.59 1.52 20.12
CA ARG A 111 11.03 1.51 19.80
C ARG A 111 11.82 2.66 20.42
N LYS A 112 11.19 3.83 20.55
CA LYS A 112 11.87 5.09 20.90
C LYS A 112 11.52 5.58 22.30
N VAL A 113 10.43 5.11 22.92
CA VAL A 113 9.98 5.58 24.23
C VAL A 113 9.97 4.50 25.30
N ALA A 114 9.38 3.33 25.01
CA ALA A 114 9.22 2.26 25.99
C ALA A 114 10.57 1.84 26.59
N GLY A 115 10.64 1.79 27.92
CA GLY A 115 11.85 1.43 28.67
C GLY A 115 12.95 2.50 28.72
N LYS A 116 12.85 3.60 27.97
CA LYS A 116 13.89 4.66 27.92
C LYS A 116 13.63 5.84 28.84
N TYR A 117 12.37 6.10 29.19
CA TYR A 117 11.97 7.26 29.98
C TYR A 117 11.09 6.86 31.15
N ARG A 118 11.39 7.41 32.34
CA ARG A 118 10.56 7.22 33.54
C ARG A 118 9.36 8.16 33.58
N ASP A 119 9.51 9.38 33.09
CA ASP A 119 8.48 10.41 33.10
C ASP A 119 8.17 10.89 31.67
N LEU A 120 7.06 10.40 31.12
CA LEU A 120 6.61 10.71 29.76
C LEU A 120 6.06 12.13 29.60
N SER A 121 5.81 12.86 30.70
CA SER A 121 5.35 14.25 30.65
C SER A 121 6.44 15.20 30.16
N LYS A 122 7.71 14.83 30.35
CA LYS A 122 8.90 15.61 29.96
C LYS A 122 9.44 15.27 28.57
N VAL A 123 8.97 14.18 27.96
CA VAL A 123 9.41 13.73 26.64
C VAL A 123 8.54 14.40 25.59
N LYS A 124 9.15 15.18 24.69
CA LYS A 124 8.44 15.82 23.58
C LYS A 124 8.19 14.83 22.44
N VAL A 125 7.09 15.04 21.72
CA VAL A 125 6.76 14.30 20.49
C VAL A 125 7.87 14.38 19.46
N SER A 126 8.49 15.54 19.29
CA SER A 126 9.60 15.74 18.35
C SER A 126 10.79 14.80 18.57
N MET A 127 10.98 14.28 19.79
CA MET A 127 12.07 13.35 20.12
C MET A 127 11.78 11.90 19.73
N ALA A 128 10.52 11.55 19.50
CA ALA A 128 10.10 10.18 19.22
C ALA A 128 9.40 10.01 17.85
N MET A 129 8.92 11.08 17.22
CA MET A 129 8.25 10.99 15.93
C MET A 129 9.19 10.45 14.83
N THR A 130 8.61 9.98 13.74
CA THR A 130 9.31 9.81 12.46
C THR A 130 9.19 11.12 11.70
N PRO A 131 10.30 11.84 11.44
CA PRO A 131 10.27 13.12 10.74
C PRO A 131 10.03 12.91 9.24
N ASN A 132 9.50 13.94 8.57
CA ASN A 132 9.29 13.96 7.11
C ASN A 132 8.65 12.66 6.56
N PRO A 133 7.45 12.29 7.04
CA PRO A 133 6.83 11.03 6.66
C PRO A 133 6.44 11.04 5.17
N GLU A 134 6.53 9.87 4.55
CA GLU A 134 5.86 9.61 3.28
C GLU A 134 4.37 9.89 3.39
N TYR A 135 3.79 10.52 2.36
CA TYR A 135 2.37 10.79 2.21
C TYR A 135 1.92 10.53 0.78
N VAL A 136 0.60 10.50 0.57
CA VAL A 136 -0.04 10.40 -0.75
C VAL A 136 -1.13 11.46 -0.88
N CYS A 137 -1.53 11.74 -2.11
CA CYS A 137 -2.70 12.54 -2.45
C CYS A 137 -3.92 11.66 -2.65
N ALA A 138 -5.12 12.24 -2.57
CA ALA A 138 -6.38 11.50 -2.70
C ALA A 138 -6.54 10.84 -4.09
N ASP A 139 -5.97 11.46 -5.13
CA ASP A 139 -6.05 10.97 -6.52
C ASP A 139 -4.94 9.97 -6.89
N ASP A 140 -3.98 9.74 -5.99
CA ASP A 140 -2.91 8.76 -6.23
C ASP A 140 -3.50 7.34 -6.34
N PRO A 141 -2.96 6.47 -7.21
CA PRO A 141 -3.36 5.07 -7.26
C PRO A 141 -3.06 4.33 -5.95
N ILE A 142 -3.91 3.38 -5.56
CA ILE A 142 -3.68 2.53 -4.37
C ILE A 142 -2.31 1.82 -4.44
N ALA A 143 -1.90 1.33 -5.62
CA ALA A 143 -0.59 0.70 -5.81
C ALA A 143 0.57 1.62 -5.42
N PHE A 144 0.45 2.93 -5.69
CA PHE A 144 1.46 3.91 -5.30
C PHE A 144 1.55 4.04 -3.78
N ALA A 145 0.41 4.09 -3.08
CA ALA A 145 0.37 4.09 -1.62
C ALA A 145 0.99 2.81 -1.02
N VAL A 146 0.68 1.63 -1.57
CA VAL A 146 1.27 0.37 -1.11
C VAL A 146 2.78 0.34 -1.34
N ASN A 147 3.25 0.83 -2.48
CA ASN A 147 4.68 0.94 -2.76
C ASN A 147 5.38 1.87 -1.75
N LYS A 148 4.81 3.03 -1.44
CA LYS A 148 5.35 3.93 -0.39
C LYS A 148 5.36 3.28 0.98
N MET A 149 4.32 2.52 1.34
CA MET A 149 4.30 1.75 2.60
C MET A 149 5.43 0.72 2.65
N ALA A 150 5.64 -0.03 1.56
CA ALA A 150 6.69 -1.04 1.47
C ALA A 150 8.10 -0.42 1.57
N MET A 151 8.39 0.60 0.74
CA MET A 151 9.69 1.25 0.69
C MET A 151 10.01 2.03 1.98
N GLY A 152 9.02 2.73 2.54
CA GLY A 152 9.16 3.45 3.82
C GLY A 152 9.11 2.53 5.04
N GLY A 153 8.83 1.23 4.86
CA GLY A 153 8.64 0.27 5.93
C GLY A 153 7.49 0.64 6.89
N CYS A 154 6.54 1.46 6.46
CA CYS A 154 5.43 1.96 7.26
C CYS A 154 4.12 1.25 6.89
N ARG A 155 3.11 1.37 7.75
CA ARG A 155 1.77 0.77 7.52
C ARG A 155 0.66 1.79 7.45
N HIS A 156 1.00 3.05 7.68
CA HIS A 156 0.08 4.17 7.70
C HIS A 156 0.69 5.24 6.83
N LEU A 157 -0.13 5.85 5.97
CA LEU A 157 0.25 7.01 5.19
C LEU A 157 -0.75 8.14 5.48
N PRO A 158 -0.26 9.36 5.76
CA PRO A 158 -1.06 10.56 5.64
C PRO A 158 -1.56 10.71 4.20
N VAL A 159 -2.83 11.10 4.07
CA VAL A 159 -3.41 11.58 2.81
C VAL A 159 -3.55 13.08 2.93
N LEU A 160 -2.94 13.83 2.00
CA LEU A 160 -2.96 15.28 1.97
C LEU A 160 -3.74 15.79 0.76
N ASP A 161 -4.29 16.99 0.86
CA ASP A 161 -4.77 17.74 -0.30
C ASP A 161 -3.61 18.43 -1.05
N ALA A 162 -3.96 19.17 -2.11
CA ALA A 162 -2.99 19.90 -2.91
C ALA A 162 -2.25 21.01 -2.14
N ASP A 163 -2.88 21.56 -1.10
CA ASP A 163 -2.32 22.63 -0.26
C ASP A 163 -1.45 22.06 0.89
N GLY A 164 -1.38 20.73 1.02
CA GLY A 164 -0.63 20.03 2.07
C GLY A 164 -1.39 19.90 3.38
N SER A 165 -2.69 20.20 3.40
CA SER A 165 -3.54 19.98 4.58
C SER A 165 -3.92 18.49 4.69
N PRO A 166 -4.05 17.97 5.92
CA PRO A 166 -4.35 16.56 6.11
C PRO A 166 -5.83 16.26 5.84
N LEU A 167 -6.09 15.32 4.93
CA LEU A 167 -7.42 14.80 4.64
C LEU A 167 -7.75 13.55 5.45
N SER A 168 -6.80 12.61 5.55
CA SER A 168 -6.99 11.38 6.34
C SER A 168 -5.67 10.66 6.64
N ILE A 169 -5.76 9.52 7.32
CA ILE A 169 -4.68 8.52 7.39
C ILE A 169 -5.25 7.22 6.87
N ILE A 170 -4.61 6.67 5.84
CA ILE A 170 -4.90 5.33 5.35
C ILE A 170 -3.90 4.33 5.93
N SER A 171 -4.32 3.09 6.07
CA SER A 171 -3.48 1.99 6.52
C SER A 171 -3.50 0.83 5.53
N ILE A 172 -2.51 -0.06 5.64
CA ILE A 172 -2.53 -1.32 4.88
C ILE A 172 -3.81 -2.14 5.14
N LYS A 173 -4.41 -2.01 6.33
CA LYS A 173 -5.69 -2.66 6.64
C LYS A 173 -6.80 -2.11 5.75
N ASP A 174 -6.81 -0.80 5.48
CA ASP A 174 -7.84 -0.16 4.65
C ASP A 174 -7.73 -0.65 3.19
N VAL A 175 -6.50 -0.75 2.67
CA VAL A 175 -6.21 -1.36 1.36
C VAL A 175 -6.70 -2.81 1.31
N LEU A 176 -6.30 -3.64 2.28
CA LEU A 176 -6.71 -5.05 2.35
C LEU A 176 -8.23 -5.21 2.45
N SER A 177 -8.88 -4.32 3.19
CA SER A 177 -10.33 -4.33 3.35
C SER A 177 -11.02 -3.99 2.03
N TYR A 178 -10.51 -3.00 1.28
CA TYR A 178 -11.05 -2.60 -0.01
C TYR A 178 -10.93 -3.72 -1.06
N ILE A 179 -9.73 -4.28 -1.23
CA ILE A 179 -9.50 -5.35 -2.23
C ILE A 179 -10.27 -6.64 -1.90
N SER A 180 -10.60 -6.88 -0.63
CA SER A 180 -11.29 -8.10 -0.20
C SER A 180 -12.82 -7.98 -0.27
N ARG A 181 -13.38 -6.80 -0.59
CA ARG A 181 -14.83 -6.65 -0.75
C ARG A 181 -15.33 -7.49 -1.93
N PRO A 182 -16.46 -8.22 -1.81
CA PRO A 182 -17.12 -8.82 -2.96
C PRO A 182 -17.64 -7.74 -3.92
N GLU A 183 -17.83 -8.08 -5.19
CA GLU A 183 -18.50 -7.18 -6.15
C GLU A 183 -19.95 -6.96 -5.73
N GLU A 184 -20.38 -5.69 -5.69
CA GLU A 184 -21.81 -5.40 -5.76
C GLU A 184 -22.21 -5.56 -7.23
N PRO A 185 -23.30 -6.28 -7.54
CA PRO A 185 -23.76 -6.41 -8.92
C PRO A 185 -24.04 -5.02 -9.48
N GLU A 186 -23.52 -4.72 -10.68
CA GLU A 186 -23.89 -3.51 -11.40
C GLU A 186 -25.41 -3.47 -11.60
N PRO A 187 -26.07 -2.30 -11.39
CA PRO A 187 -27.50 -2.15 -11.57
C PRO A 187 -27.96 -2.33 -13.02
#